data_AF-A0A959TDJ1-F1
#
_entry.id   AF-A0A959TDJ1-F1
#
_cell.length_a   1.000
_cell.length_b   1.000
_cell.length_c   1.000
_cell.angle_alpha   90.00
_cell.angle_beta   90.00
_cell.angle_gamma   90.00
#
_symmetry.space_group_name_H-M   'P 1'
#
loop_
_entity.id
_entity.type
_entity.pdbx_description
1 polymer ?
#
loop_
_entity_poly.entity_id
_entity_poly.type
_entity_poly.pdbx_seq_one_letter_code
_entity_poly.pdbx_strand_id
1 'polypeptide(L)'
;MRRTADLRSCLAASLVVGWSLAVAPAQVQAQDSTSVEQLRPTFGLGAGMLAFFGDVGGDHAGYNPLVSRLGYELHASTPVTKWLEFGLFAMHGRVGVNEHSLDRNLNFESRITTGGFRFIYNFDQFLAPDRVVEPFVSLGFETVEFLSKTDHLDAEGRPYNYWSDGTIRDIPEDA
;
A
#
# COMPACT_ATOMS: atom_id res chain seq x y z
N MET A 1 -16.88 45.91 -51.50
CA MET A 1 -18.16 45.38 -50.97
C MET A 1 -17.89 44.87 -49.56
N ARG A 2 -18.30 45.65 -48.56
CA ARG A 2 -18.18 45.36 -47.12
C ARG A 2 -19.19 44.29 -46.72
N ARG A 3 -18.87 43.45 -45.73
CA ARG A 3 -19.77 43.15 -44.60
C ARG A 3 -19.02 42.47 -43.45
N THR A 4 -18.84 43.27 -42.41
CA THR A 4 -18.64 42.93 -41.00
C THR A 4 -19.97 42.54 -40.36
N ALA A 5 -19.95 41.61 -39.39
CA ALA A 5 -20.90 41.41 -38.28
C ALA A 5 -20.26 40.35 -37.35
N ASP A 6 -19.84 40.52 -36.10
CA ASP A 6 -20.08 41.41 -34.95
C ASP A 6 -20.82 40.69 -33.79
N LEU A 7 -20.21 40.85 -32.61
CA LEU A 7 -20.69 40.72 -31.23
C LEU A 7 -21.26 39.41 -30.62
N ARG A 8 -20.60 38.94 -29.54
CA ARG A 8 -21.13 38.80 -28.15
C ARG A 8 -19.99 38.28 -27.25
N SER A 9 -19.36 39.15 -26.45
CA SER A 9 -19.71 39.45 -25.06
C SER A 9 -19.70 38.22 -24.13
N CYS A 10 -18.63 38.06 -23.37
CA CYS A 10 -18.70 37.64 -21.97
C CYS A 10 -17.54 38.31 -21.21
N LEU A 11 -17.88 39.42 -20.56
CA LEU A 11 -17.07 40.11 -19.57
C LEU A 11 -16.94 39.18 -18.36
N ALA A 12 -15.72 38.75 -18.02
CA ALA A 12 -15.41 38.24 -16.70
C ALA A 12 -14.21 39.03 -16.18
N ALA A 13 -14.51 40.08 -15.43
CA ALA A 13 -13.55 40.77 -14.61
C ALA A 13 -13.17 39.83 -13.45
N SER A 14 -11.88 39.53 -13.31
CA SER A 14 -11.30 39.16 -12.02
C SER A 14 -9.87 39.66 -12.00
N LEU A 15 -9.72 40.76 -11.28
CA LEU A 15 -8.49 41.43 -10.93
C LEU A 15 -7.85 40.61 -9.80
N VAL A 16 -6.72 39.95 -10.07
CA VAL A 16 -5.78 39.55 -9.02
C VAL A 16 -4.43 40.17 -9.39
N VAL A 17 -4.20 41.33 -8.80
CA VAL A 17 -2.90 41.98 -8.71
C VAL A 17 -2.10 41.20 -7.67
N GLY A 18 -1.01 40.58 -8.13
CA GLY A 18 -0.04 39.90 -7.30
C GLY A 18 1.27 39.79 -8.06
N TRP A 19 1.96 40.92 -8.22
CA TRP A 19 3.33 40.96 -8.73
C TRP A 19 4.29 40.51 -7.62
N SER A 20 4.91 39.36 -7.79
CA SER A 20 6.21 39.06 -7.20
C SER A 20 7.19 38.70 -8.31
N LEU A 21 7.81 39.74 -8.88
CA LEU A 21 9.02 39.58 -9.68
C LEU A 21 10.17 39.23 -8.72
N ALA A 22 10.44 37.94 -8.53
CA ALA A 22 11.73 37.48 -8.05
C ALA A 22 12.65 37.31 -9.27
N VAL A 23 13.46 38.32 -9.56
CA VAL A 23 14.57 38.19 -10.52
C VAL A 23 15.65 37.35 -9.83
N ALA A 24 15.67 36.05 -10.13
CA ALA A 24 16.80 35.19 -9.79
C ALA A 24 17.96 35.50 -10.75
N PRO A 25 19.21 35.67 -10.29
CA PRO A 25 20.34 35.74 -11.19
C PRO A 25 20.47 34.39 -11.92
N ALA A 26 20.49 34.43 -13.25
CA ALA A 26 20.81 33.27 -14.07
C ALA A 26 22.29 32.92 -13.85
N GLN A 27 22.56 31.93 -12.99
CA GLN A 27 23.88 31.31 -12.92
C GLN A 27 24.01 30.37 -14.12
N VAL A 28 24.76 30.80 -15.13
CA VAL A 28 25.26 29.92 -16.19
C VAL A 28 26.25 28.97 -15.55
N GLN A 29 25.79 27.78 -15.16
CA GLN A 29 26.67 26.69 -14.75
C GLN A 29 27.12 25.96 -16.02
N ALA A 30 28.41 26.09 -16.32
CA ALA A 30 29.07 25.30 -17.35
C ALA A 30 28.90 23.80 -17.01
N GLN A 31 28.37 23.04 -17.97
CA GLN A 31 28.04 21.64 -17.81
C GLN A 31 29.33 20.83 -18.03
N ASP A 32 30.02 20.50 -16.93
CA ASP A 32 31.19 19.63 -16.95
C ASP A 32 30.73 18.18 -17.19
N SER A 33 31.12 17.63 -18.35
CA SER A 33 30.67 16.35 -18.88
C SER A 33 31.40 15.18 -18.23
N THR A 34 31.19 14.99 -16.94
CA THR A 34 31.31 13.67 -16.33
C THR A 34 29.89 13.20 -16.09
N SER A 35 29.38 12.28 -16.90
CA SER A 35 28.03 11.75 -16.72
C SER A 35 27.97 10.95 -15.42
N VAL A 36 27.80 11.65 -14.31
CA VAL A 36 27.32 11.08 -13.06
C VAL A 36 25.96 10.50 -13.43
N GLU A 37 25.85 9.17 -13.46
CA GLU A 37 24.57 8.47 -13.59
C GLU A 37 23.60 9.11 -12.59
N GLN A 38 22.68 9.92 -13.11
CA GLN A 38 21.89 10.81 -12.31
C GLN A 38 20.79 9.98 -11.66
N LEU A 39 20.96 9.66 -10.37
CA LEU A 39 19.94 9.01 -9.56
C LEU A 39 18.67 9.88 -9.59
N ARG A 40 17.61 9.34 -10.21
CA ARG A 40 16.28 9.95 -10.27
C ARG A 40 15.38 9.17 -9.33
N PRO A 41 15.25 9.58 -8.05
CA PRO A 41 14.34 8.92 -7.15
C PRO A 41 12.89 9.28 -7.50
N THR A 42 12.03 8.27 -7.47
CA THR A 42 10.58 8.38 -7.58
C THR A 42 9.99 8.04 -6.22
N PHE A 43 8.99 8.81 -5.79
CA PHE A 43 8.28 8.58 -4.53
C PHE A 43 6.82 8.23 -4.83
N GLY A 44 6.28 7.28 -4.09
CA GLY A 44 4.91 6.81 -4.27
C GLY A 44 4.20 6.55 -2.95
N LEU A 45 2.88 6.67 -3.02
CA LEU A 45 1.93 6.31 -1.95
C LEU A 45 1.00 5.23 -2.51
N GLY A 46 0.81 4.17 -1.73
CA GLY A 46 -0.10 3.09 -2.02
C GLY A 46 -1.10 2.90 -0.90
N ALA A 47 -2.28 2.40 -1.24
CA ALA A 47 -3.21 1.82 -0.28
C ALA A 47 -3.68 0.48 -0.83
N GLY A 48 -3.78 -0.52 0.02
CA GLY A 48 -4.07 -1.89 -0.37
C GLY A 48 -4.80 -2.65 0.73
N MET A 49 -5.35 -3.79 0.36
CA MET A 49 -6.13 -4.64 1.25
C MET A 49 -5.24 -5.77 1.79
N LEU A 50 -5.14 -5.92 3.11
CA LEU A 50 -4.33 -6.92 3.79
C LEU A 50 -5.20 -8.08 4.26
N ALA A 51 -5.00 -9.25 3.65
CA ALA A 51 -5.62 -10.50 4.05
C ALA A 51 -4.63 -11.42 4.76
N PHE A 52 -5.10 -12.17 5.76
CA PHE A 52 -4.31 -13.19 6.45
C PHE A 52 -4.72 -14.58 5.99
N PHE A 53 -3.72 -15.41 5.70
CA PHE A 53 -3.89 -16.82 5.42
C PHE A 53 -2.94 -17.58 6.36
N GLY A 54 -3.50 -18.28 7.35
CA GLY A 54 -2.72 -18.92 8.40
C GLY A 54 -3.50 -20.02 9.11
N ASP A 55 -3.20 -20.26 10.38
CA ASP A 55 -3.86 -21.33 11.15
C ASP A 55 -5.26 -20.94 11.68
N VAL A 56 -5.44 -19.64 11.98
CA VAL A 56 -6.73 -19.09 12.41
C VAL A 56 -7.53 -18.66 11.19
N GLY A 57 -8.76 -19.18 11.06
CA GLY A 57 -9.61 -18.93 9.89
C GLY A 57 -10.29 -20.14 9.27
N GLY A 58 -10.12 -21.34 9.84
CA GLY A 58 -10.62 -22.58 9.26
C GLY A 58 -9.98 -22.92 7.90
N ASP A 59 -10.75 -23.45 6.96
CA ASP A 59 -10.31 -23.85 5.62
C ASP A 59 -10.11 -22.68 4.64
N HIS A 60 -10.35 -21.45 5.09
CA HIS A 60 -10.29 -20.22 4.30
C HIS A 60 -11.23 -20.23 3.06
N ALA A 61 -12.16 -21.18 2.94
CA ALA A 61 -12.97 -21.38 1.73
C ALA A 61 -13.98 -20.24 1.47
N GLY A 62 -14.31 -19.46 2.51
CA GLY A 62 -15.18 -18.28 2.44
C GLY A 62 -14.45 -16.94 2.48
N TYR A 63 -13.12 -16.91 2.40
CA TYR A 63 -12.36 -15.67 2.53
C TYR A 63 -12.55 -14.78 1.30
N ASN A 64 -13.07 -13.58 1.53
CA ASN A 64 -13.14 -12.56 0.51
C ASN A 64 -12.06 -11.49 0.78
N PRO A 65 -11.09 -11.29 -0.13
CA PRO A 65 -10.04 -10.30 0.04
C PRO A 65 -10.58 -8.86 0.13
N LEU A 66 -11.84 -8.62 -0.29
CA LEU A 66 -12.53 -7.34 -0.17
C LEU A 66 -13.05 -7.03 1.24
N VAL A 67 -13.26 -8.03 2.11
CA VAL A 67 -13.62 -7.83 3.54
C VAL A 67 -12.39 -7.73 4.45
N SER A 68 -11.21 -7.69 3.84
CA SER A 68 -9.95 -7.57 4.58
C SER A 68 -9.73 -6.12 5.06
N ARG A 69 -8.62 -5.87 5.75
CA ARG A 69 -8.35 -4.57 6.39
C ARG A 69 -7.39 -3.74 5.54
N LEU A 70 -7.56 -2.42 5.55
CA LEU A 70 -6.75 -1.51 4.74
C LEU A 70 -5.32 -1.38 5.31
N GLY A 71 -4.35 -1.31 4.42
CA GLY A 71 -2.96 -0.96 4.67
C GLY A 71 -2.51 0.16 3.74
N TYR A 72 -1.52 0.92 4.18
CA TYR A 72 -0.93 2.04 3.45
C TYR A 72 0.55 1.79 3.25
N GLU A 73 1.06 2.09 2.06
CA GLU A 73 2.47 1.94 1.69
C GLU A 73 3.05 3.29 1.27
N LEU A 74 4.24 3.57 1.75
CA LEU A 74 5.13 4.63 1.28
C LEU A 74 6.33 3.94 0.62
N HIS A 75 6.67 4.32 -0.60
CA HIS A 75 7.89 3.79 -1.25
C HIS A 75 8.67 4.85 -2.00
N ALA A 76 9.97 4.59 -2.13
CA ALA A 76 10.89 5.36 -2.93
C ALA A 76 11.70 4.40 -3.79
N SER A 77 11.75 4.60 -5.11
CA SER A 77 12.57 3.78 -6.02
C SER A 77 13.48 4.64 -6.88
N THR A 78 14.58 4.04 -7.35
CA THR A 78 15.48 4.66 -8.31
C THR A 78 15.94 3.62 -9.34
N PRO A 79 15.98 3.97 -10.63
CA PRO A 79 16.49 3.06 -11.65
C PRO A 79 17.99 2.87 -11.45
N VAL A 80 18.41 1.61 -11.35
CA VAL A 80 19.83 1.20 -11.35
C VAL A 80 20.29 1.01 -12.79
N THR A 81 19.41 0.42 -13.61
CA THR A 81 19.57 0.29 -15.06
C THR A 81 18.22 0.59 -15.72
N LYS A 82 18.16 0.55 -17.06
CA LYS A 82 16.89 0.70 -17.80
C LYS A 82 15.87 -0.41 -17.47
N TRP A 83 16.35 -1.57 -17.01
CA TRP A 83 15.53 -2.75 -16.78
C TRP A 83 15.41 -3.16 -15.29
N LEU A 84 16.17 -2.50 -14.41
CA LEU A 84 16.25 -2.81 -12.98
C LEU A 84 16.12 -1.54 -12.15
N GLU A 85 15.20 -1.56 -11.21
CA GLU A 85 15.07 -0.52 -10.19
C GLU A 85 15.38 -1.08 -8.81
N PHE A 86 15.93 -0.24 -7.96
CA PHE A 86 16.05 -0.48 -6.53
C PHE A 86 15.04 0.39 -5.80
N GLY A 87 14.33 -0.17 -4.82
CA GLY A 87 13.35 0.57 -4.04
C GLY A 87 13.37 0.23 -2.57
N LEU A 88 13.03 1.22 -1.77
CA LEU A 88 12.73 1.11 -0.34
C LEU A 88 11.23 1.30 -0.14
N PHE A 89 10.66 0.57 0.81
CA PHE A 89 9.26 0.75 1.16
C PHE A 89 9.03 0.60 2.66
N ALA A 90 7.96 1.23 3.12
CA ALA A 90 7.42 1.08 4.45
C ALA A 90 5.90 0.97 4.32
N MET A 91 5.32 -0.03 4.96
CA MET A 91 3.89 -0.28 4.96
C MET A 91 3.37 -0.34 6.39
N HIS A 92 2.20 0.24 6.62
CA HIS A 92 1.50 0.12 7.90
C HIS A 92 0.04 -0.23 7.66
N GLY A 93 -0.47 -1.20 8.41
CA GLY A 93 -1.86 -1.62 8.29
C GLY A 93 -2.31 -2.50 9.42
N ARG A 94 -3.52 -3.00 9.27
CA ARG A 94 -4.10 -3.98 10.18
C ARG A 94 -4.48 -5.21 9.39
N VAL A 95 -4.43 -6.35 10.04
CA VAL A 95 -4.99 -7.60 9.54
C VAL A 95 -5.76 -8.25 10.66
N GLY A 96 -6.76 -9.06 10.35
CA GLY A 96 -7.48 -9.78 11.38
C GLY A 96 -8.48 -10.74 10.79
N VAL A 97 -8.82 -11.73 11.59
CA VAL A 97 -9.65 -12.87 11.21
C VAL A 97 -10.57 -13.20 12.38
N ASN A 98 -11.77 -13.65 12.02
CA ASN A 98 -12.69 -14.31 12.94
C ASN A 98 -12.95 -15.72 12.40
N GLU A 99 -12.88 -16.70 13.29
CA GLU A 99 -13.18 -18.10 13.05
C GLU A 99 -14.36 -18.49 13.94
N HIS A 100 -15.41 -19.02 13.31
CA HIS A 100 -16.57 -19.55 14.01
C HIS A 100 -16.73 -21.02 13.64
N SER A 101 -16.46 -21.91 14.59
CA SER A 101 -16.71 -23.34 14.47
C SER A 101 -17.43 -23.87 15.72
N LEU A 102 -17.96 -25.10 15.65
CA LEU A 102 -18.63 -25.73 16.80
C LEU A 102 -17.65 -26.02 17.93
N ASP A 103 -16.41 -26.37 17.59
CA ASP A 103 -15.39 -26.78 18.57
C ASP A 103 -14.53 -25.61 19.05
N ARG A 104 -14.56 -24.47 18.34
CA ARG A 104 -13.67 -23.34 18.60
C ARG A 104 -14.19 -22.03 18.00
N ASN A 105 -14.11 -20.95 18.78
CA ASN A 105 -14.43 -19.60 18.33
C ASN A 105 -13.21 -18.70 18.58
N LEU A 106 -12.43 -18.40 17.54
CA LEU A 106 -11.22 -17.58 17.65
C LEU A 106 -11.38 -16.26 16.92
N ASN A 107 -10.78 -15.22 17.45
CA ASN A 107 -10.56 -14.00 16.73
C ASN A 107 -9.14 -13.51 16.97
N PHE A 108 -8.56 -12.87 15.96
CA PHE A 108 -7.35 -12.11 16.16
C PHE A 108 -7.37 -10.83 15.33
N GLU A 109 -6.73 -9.81 15.86
CA GLU A 109 -6.35 -8.62 15.11
C GLU A 109 -4.87 -8.35 15.34
N SER A 110 -4.14 -8.13 14.26
CA SER A 110 -2.74 -7.74 14.30
C SER A 110 -2.52 -6.42 13.59
N ARG A 111 -1.74 -5.54 14.22
CA ARG A 111 -1.20 -4.35 13.56
C ARG A 111 0.14 -4.73 12.95
N ILE A 112 0.26 -4.55 11.63
CA ILE A 112 1.46 -4.90 10.87
C ILE A 112 2.16 -3.61 10.45
N THR A 113 3.43 -3.53 10.76
CA THR A 113 4.36 -2.54 10.21
C THR A 113 5.46 -3.29 9.49
N THR A 114 5.58 -3.08 8.19
CA THR A 114 6.60 -3.70 7.36
C THR A 114 7.53 -2.63 6.81
N GLY A 115 8.81 -2.93 6.70
CA GLY A 115 9.78 -2.07 6.03
C GLY A 115 10.82 -2.91 5.33
N GLY A 116 11.31 -2.46 4.19
CA GLY A 116 12.22 -3.28 3.42
C GLY A 116 12.79 -2.62 2.19
N PHE A 117 13.53 -3.42 1.43
CA PHE A 117 14.02 -3.05 0.12
C PHE A 117 13.63 -4.11 -0.90
N ARG A 118 13.44 -3.68 -2.15
CA ARG A 118 13.08 -4.54 -3.28
C ARG A 118 13.81 -4.12 -4.54
N PHE A 119 14.11 -5.09 -5.38
CA PHE A 119 14.50 -4.89 -6.76
C PHE A 119 13.28 -5.12 -7.65
N ILE A 120 13.06 -4.25 -8.62
CA ILE A 120 11.94 -4.31 -9.56
C ILE A 120 12.51 -4.49 -10.96
N TYR A 121 12.04 -5.50 -11.66
CA TYR A 121 12.47 -5.86 -13.00
C TYR A 121 11.29 -5.74 -13.97
N ASN A 122 11.39 -4.84 -14.94
CA ASN A 122 10.29 -4.42 -15.82
C ASN A 122 10.33 -5.03 -17.24
N PHE A 123 11.19 -6.04 -17.47
CA PHE A 123 11.33 -6.77 -18.75
C PHE A 123 11.56 -5.88 -19.99
N ASP A 124 12.00 -4.62 -19.84
CA ASP A 124 12.06 -3.63 -20.93
C ASP A 124 12.77 -4.16 -22.20
N GLN A 125 13.79 -5.01 -22.07
CA GLN A 125 14.50 -5.59 -23.22
C GLN A 125 13.69 -6.58 -24.08
N PHE A 126 12.57 -7.12 -23.58
CA PHE A 126 11.76 -8.11 -24.29
C PHE A 126 10.46 -7.52 -24.87
N LEU A 127 10.07 -6.33 -24.44
CA LEU A 127 8.82 -5.70 -24.83
C LEU A 127 9.02 -4.68 -25.96
N ALA A 128 7.94 -4.44 -26.71
CA ALA A 128 7.94 -3.39 -27.72
C ALA A 128 8.14 -2.00 -27.07
N PRO A 129 8.83 -1.06 -27.74
CA PRO A 129 9.04 0.29 -27.21
C PRO A 129 7.74 1.10 -27.05
N ASP A 130 6.74 0.86 -27.90
CA ASP A 130 5.44 1.53 -27.87
C ASP A 130 4.41 0.64 -27.16
N ARG A 131 4.46 0.66 -25.82
CA ARG A 131 3.60 -0.16 -24.97
C ARG A 131 2.80 0.70 -24.00
N VAL A 132 1.54 0.31 -23.78
CA VAL A 132 0.65 0.95 -22.80
C VAL A 132 0.75 0.29 -21.42
N VAL A 133 1.11 -1.00 -21.39
CA VAL A 133 1.21 -1.80 -20.17
C VAL A 133 2.62 -2.35 -20.04
N GLU A 134 3.18 -2.23 -18.84
CA GLU A 134 4.51 -2.70 -18.50
C GLU A 134 4.40 -3.73 -17.36
N PRO A 135 4.58 -5.03 -17.66
CA PRO A 135 4.65 -6.04 -16.62
C PRO A 135 5.97 -5.88 -15.84
N PHE A 136 5.90 -6.12 -14.54
CA PHE A 136 7.09 -6.16 -13.71
C PHE A 136 7.03 -7.31 -12.72
N VAL A 137 8.20 -7.75 -12.28
CA VAL A 137 8.34 -8.62 -11.11
C VAL A 137 9.22 -7.93 -10.09
N SER A 138 8.95 -8.15 -8.82
CA SER A 138 9.77 -7.61 -7.75
C SER A 138 10.24 -8.71 -6.81
N LEU A 139 11.44 -8.54 -6.28
CA LEU A 139 12.03 -9.43 -5.29
C LEU A 139 12.79 -8.60 -4.27
N GLY A 140 12.65 -8.91 -2.99
CA GLY A 140 13.21 -8.10 -1.93
C GLY A 140 13.25 -8.80 -0.59
N PHE A 141 13.73 -8.07 0.40
CA PHE A 141 13.71 -8.46 1.79
C PHE A 141 12.94 -7.42 2.58
N GLU A 142 12.11 -7.90 3.49
CA GLU A 142 11.32 -7.06 4.36
C GLU A 142 11.42 -7.54 5.81
N THR A 143 11.45 -6.58 6.72
CA THR A 143 11.22 -6.82 8.14
C THR A 143 9.75 -6.58 8.43
N VAL A 144 9.14 -7.50 9.17
CA VAL A 144 7.73 -7.43 9.56
C VAL A 144 7.67 -7.36 11.08
N GLU A 145 7.14 -6.26 11.58
CA GLU A 145 6.77 -6.10 12.99
C GLU A 145 5.26 -6.27 13.12
N PHE A 146 4.84 -7.12 14.06
CA PHE A 146 3.44 -7.39 14.31
C PHE A 146 3.11 -7.28 15.79
N LEU A 147 1.96 -6.64 16.07
CA LEU A 147 1.37 -6.62 17.40
C LEU A 147 -0.01 -7.29 17.32
N SER A 148 -0.03 -8.56 17.70
CA SER A 148 -1.24 -9.39 17.66
C SER A 148 -1.99 -9.33 18.99
N LYS A 149 -3.30 -9.13 18.89
CA LYS A 149 -4.25 -9.21 19.99
C LYS A 149 -5.28 -10.29 19.66
N THR A 150 -5.66 -11.03 20.68
CA THR A 150 -6.65 -12.10 20.59
C THR A 150 -7.42 -12.18 21.90
N ASP A 151 -8.63 -12.70 21.83
CA ASP A 151 -9.51 -12.89 22.97
C ASP A 151 -9.76 -14.38 23.17
N HIS A 152 -9.08 -14.97 24.16
CA HIS A 152 -9.14 -16.40 24.48
C HIS A 152 -9.59 -16.68 25.92
N LEU A 153 -9.72 -15.64 26.75
CA LEU A 153 -9.96 -15.78 28.19
C LEU A 153 -11.23 -15.03 28.57
N ASP A 154 -11.93 -15.53 29.59
CA ASP A 154 -13.02 -14.80 30.23
C ASP A 154 -12.48 -13.63 31.10
N ALA A 155 -13.40 -12.89 31.73
CA ALA A 155 -13.06 -11.76 32.59
C ALA A 155 -12.23 -12.16 33.83
N GLU A 156 -12.31 -13.43 34.23
CA GLU A 156 -11.60 -14.04 35.35
C GLU A 156 -10.26 -14.69 34.94
N GLY A 157 -9.90 -14.63 33.65
CA GLY A 157 -8.65 -15.18 33.11
C GLY A 157 -8.67 -16.69 32.85
N ARG A 158 -9.85 -17.31 32.83
CA ARG A 158 -10.04 -18.75 32.54
C ARG A 158 -10.29 -18.95 31.04
N PRO A 159 -9.78 -20.05 30.45
CA PRO A 159 -10.07 -20.39 29.07
C PRO A 159 -11.53 -20.80 28.90
N TYR A 160 -12.10 -20.51 27.74
CA TYR A 160 -13.42 -20.98 27.35
C TYR A 160 -13.41 -22.50 27.13
N ASN A 161 -14.36 -23.22 27.74
CA ASN A 161 -14.59 -24.64 27.44
C ASN A 161 -15.75 -24.75 26.45
N TYR A 162 -15.46 -25.29 25.27
CA TYR A 162 -16.45 -25.57 24.23
C TYR A 162 -16.94 -27.01 24.41
N TRP A 163 -18.22 -27.18 24.76
CA TRP A 163 -18.83 -28.50 24.96
C TRP A 163 -19.41 -29.04 23.65
N SER A 164 -19.61 -30.35 23.57
CA SER A 164 -20.17 -31.03 22.39
C SER A 164 -21.60 -30.58 22.01
N ASP A 165 -22.31 -29.95 22.95
CA ASP A 165 -23.63 -29.32 22.72
C ASP A 165 -23.56 -27.92 22.06
N GLY A 166 -22.35 -27.41 21.81
CA GLY A 166 -22.08 -26.09 21.25
C GLY A 166 -22.19 -24.95 22.26
N THR A 167 -22.37 -25.25 23.56
CA THR A 167 -22.38 -24.24 24.62
C THR A 167 -20.96 -23.94 25.12
N ILE A 168 -20.76 -22.71 25.60
CA ILE A 168 -19.50 -22.28 26.20
C ILE A 168 -19.66 -22.27 27.72
N ARG A 169 -18.79 -22.98 28.44
CA ARG A 169 -18.85 -23.16 29.90
C ARG A 169 -17.52 -22.84 30.57
N ASP A 170 -17.61 -22.56 31.87
CA ASP A 170 -16.46 -22.28 32.74
C ASP A 170 -15.75 -23.57 33.23
N ILE A 171 -16.31 -24.74 32.92
CA ILE A 171 -15.83 -26.06 33.39
C ILE A 171 -15.65 -27.04 32.21
N PRO A 172 -14.76 -28.04 32.35
CA PRO A 172 -14.66 -29.15 31.40
C PRO A 172 -15.97 -29.93 31.27
N GLU A 173 -16.22 -30.53 30.11
CA GLU A 173 -17.44 -31.33 29.86
C GLU A 173 -17.46 -32.65 30.65
N ASP A 174 -16.29 -33.13 31.06
CA ASP A 174 -16.08 -34.35 31.82
C ASP A 174 -15.93 -34.14 33.35
N ALA A 175 -16.12 -32.91 33.83
CA ALA A 175 -15.94 -32.53 35.24
C ALA A 175 -17.15 -32.81 36.15
#